data_AF-A0A3N5NVF1-F1
#
_entry.id   AF-A0A3N5NVF1-F1
#
_cell.length_a   1.000
_cell.length_b   1.000
_cell.length_c   1.000
_cell.angle_alpha   90.00
_cell.angle_beta   90.00
_cell.angle_gamma   90.00
#
_symmetry.space_group_name_H-M   'P 1'
#
loop_
_entity.id
_entity.type
_entity.pdbx_description
1 polymer ?
#
loop_
_entity_poly.entity_id
_entity_poly.type
_entity_poly.pdbx_seq_one_letter_code
_entity_poly.pdbx_strand_id
1 'polypeptide(L)'
;VVARFDSVHLEQDGPDRVRVTGARGEAAPEKLKVSLSYHAGWRAFGRLAVAGPEALAKANKVAEAFWDAAGGRALYEQAIHQFIGWNACHAPLAACEPGEVLVQFAVRDQDERKINSRFAPHVAPRVLGTVPGITYIADQGRPRASEVVAFWPALVSRAAVRQRVLVGDEEIAV
;
A
#
# COMPACT_ATOMS: atom_id res chain seq x y z
N VAL A 1 -11.08 -19.75 24.67
CA VAL A 1 -10.47 -21.10 24.60
C VAL A 1 -9.55 -21.18 23.39
N VAL A 2 -8.61 -22.12 23.36
CA VAL A 2 -7.84 -22.49 22.16
C VAL A 2 -8.40 -23.82 21.63
N ALA A 3 -8.61 -23.94 20.33
CA ALA A 3 -9.02 -25.20 19.70
C ALA A 3 -7.78 -26.00 19.28
N ARG A 4 -7.70 -27.27 19.67
CA ARG A 4 -6.64 -28.21 19.27
C ARG A 4 -7.07 -28.96 18.02
N PHE A 5 -6.86 -28.37 16.85
CA PHE A 5 -7.23 -29.01 15.58
C PHE A 5 -6.47 -30.31 15.32
N ASP A 6 -5.29 -30.47 15.90
CA ASP A 6 -4.50 -31.71 15.89
C ASP A 6 -5.16 -32.88 16.65
N SER A 7 -6.13 -32.59 17.52
CA SER A 7 -6.90 -33.62 18.23
C SER A 7 -8.10 -34.14 17.44
N VAL A 8 -8.50 -33.43 16.36
CA VAL A 8 -9.71 -33.75 15.61
C VAL A 8 -9.48 -34.96 14.71
N HIS A 9 -10.34 -35.96 14.84
CA HIS A 9 -10.33 -37.17 14.01
C HIS A 9 -11.57 -37.15 13.12
N LEU A 10 -11.36 -37.40 11.83
CA LEU A 10 -12.40 -37.42 10.81
C LEU A 10 -12.50 -38.82 10.23
N GLU A 11 -13.71 -39.36 10.20
CA GLU A 11 -14.01 -40.66 9.59
C GLU A 11 -15.21 -40.52 8.66
N GLN A 12 -15.16 -41.19 7.51
CA GLN A 12 -16.30 -41.21 6.60
C GLN A 12 -17.39 -42.12 7.16
N ASP A 13 -18.58 -41.56 7.36
CA ASP A 13 -19.74 -42.25 7.94
C ASP A 13 -20.91 -42.25 6.92
N GLY A 14 -20.60 -42.34 5.63
CA GLY A 14 -21.57 -42.36 4.53
C GLY A 14 -21.14 -41.51 3.32
N PRO A 15 -21.93 -41.51 2.23
CA PRO A 15 -21.60 -40.77 1.01
C PRO A 15 -21.42 -39.26 1.24
N ASP A 16 -22.28 -38.68 2.09
CA ASP A 16 -22.31 -37.25 2.38
C ASP A 16 -22.28 -36.97 3.91
N ARG A 17 -21.66 -37.87 4.68
CA ARG A 17 -21.60 -37.76 6.15
C ARG A 17 -20.19 -38.01 6.64
N VAL A 18 -19.68 -37.08 7.46
CA VAL A 18 -18.39 -37.19 8.14
C VAL A 18 -18.64 -37.23 9.65
N ARG A 19 -18.09 -38.25 10.29
CA ARG A 19 -18.02 -38.37 11.75
C ARG A 19 -16.79 -37.62 12.23
N VAL A 20 -17.01 -36.68 13.14
CA VAL A 20 -15.96 -35.88 13.78
C VAL A 20 -15.85 -36.30 15.24
N THR A 21 -14.69 -36.79 15.67
CA THR A 21 -14.42 -37.22 17.05
C THR A 21 -13.11 -36.62 17.57
N GLY A 22 -12.87 -36.75 18.88
CA GLY A 22 -11.57 -36.39 19.49
C GLY A 22 -11.30 -34.90 19.67
N ALA A 23 -12.22 -34.01 19.29
CA ALA A 23 -12.03 -32.56 19.40
C ALA A 23 -11.78 -32.11 20.85
N ARG A 24 -10.63 -31.49 21.09
CA ARG A 24 -10.20 -30.92 22.39
C ARG A 24 -9.96 -29.42 22.28
N GLY A 25 -10.04 -28.76 23.43
CA GLY A 25 -9.64 -27.37 23.59
C GLY A 25 -8.81 -27.16 24.85
N GLU A 26 -8.15 -26.01 24.91
CA GLU A 26 -7.37 -25.55 26.05
C GLU A 26 -7.94 -24.22 26.58
N ALA A 27 -7.49 -23.84 27.79
CA ALA A 27 -7.87 -22.59 28.43
C ALA A 27 -7.63 -21.38 27.51
N ALA A 28 -8.42 -20.32 27.69
CA ALA A 28 -8.24 -19.11 26.90
C ALA A 28 -6.86 -18.46 27.19
N PRO A 29 -6.11 -18.01 26.17
CA PRO A 29 -4.83 -17.35 26.42
C PRO A 29 -5.03 -16.04 27.18
N GLU A 30 -4.02 -15.67 27.98
CA GLU A 30 -3.99 -14.42 28.74
C GLU A 30 -3.99 -13.18 27.86
N LYS A 31 -3.54 -13.33 26.61
CA LYS A 31 -3.44 -12.24 25.63
C LYS A 31 -4.38 -12.44 24.45
N LEU A 32 -4.91 -11.33 23.94
CA LEU A 32 -5.69 -11.24 22.72
C LEU A 32 -4.84 -10.64 21.61
N LYS A 33 -5.04 -11.10 20.37
CA LYS A 33 -4.46 -10.45 19.20
C LYS A 33 -5.30 -9.22 18.87
N VAL A 34 -4.64 -8.10 18.61
CA VAL A 34 -5.28 -6.88 18.12
C VAL A 34 -4.63 -6.42 16.83
N SER A 35 -5.47 -5.88 15.96
CA SER A 35 -5.12 -5.24 14.72
C SER A 35 -5.29 -3.73 14.92
N LEU A 36 -4.20 -3.02 15.21
CA LEU A 36 -4.24 -1.58 15.43
C LEU A 36 -4.01 -0.86 14.10
N SER A 37 -4.90 0.08 13.79
CA SER A 37 -4.78 0.97 12.64
C SER A 37 -4.65 2.40 13.15
N TYR A 38 -3.64 3.14 12.67
CA TYR A 38 -3.39 4.51 13.11
C TYR A 38 -2.91 5.40 11.96
N HIS A 39 -3.20 6.68 12.06
CA HIS A 39 -2.71 7.70 11.13
C HIS A 39 -1.17 7.72 11.15
N ALA A 40 -0.56 7.58 9.98
CA ALA A 40 0.89 7.46 9.80
C ALA A 40 1.42 8.40 8.72
N GLY A 41 0.89 9.61 8.69
CA GLY A 41 1.28 10.68 7.78
C GLY A 41 0.51 10.64 6.46
N TRP A 42 1.10 11.26 5.45
CA TRP A 42 0.48 11.51 4.17
C TRP A 42 1.35 10.98 3.04
N ARG A 43 0.71 10.62 1.93
CA ARG A 43 1.39 10.27 0.69
C ARG A 43 0.72 10.90 -0.51
N ALA A 44 1.49 11.14 -1.56
CA ALA A 44 0.97 11.47 -2.88
C ALA A 44 1.83 10.79 -3.95
N PHE A 45 1.23 10.52 -5.10
CA PHE A 45 1.95 10.08 -6.27
C PHE A 45 1.35 10.69 -7.54
N GLY A 46 2.17 10.81 -8.58
CA GLY A 46 1.75 11.24 -9.90
C GLY A 46 2.50 10.48 -10.99
N ARG A 47 1.85 10.25 -12.14
CA ARG A 47 2.41 9.49 -13.26
C ARG A 47 2.38 10.29 -14.54
N LEU A 48 3.41 10.10 -15.35
CA LEU A 48 3.52 10.63 -16.70
C LEU A 48 3.92 9.49 -17.64
N ALA A 49 3.28 9.40 -18.80
CA ALA A 49 3.71 8.50 -19.86
C ALA A 49 4.73 9.22 -20.73
N VAL A 50 5.86 8.57 -20.99
CA VAL A 50 6.94 9.06 -21.85
C VAL A 50 7.08 8.07 -22.99
N ALA A 51 6.83 8.53 -24.21
CA ALA A 51 6.76 7.70 -25.42
C ALA A 51 7.72 8.19 -26.50
N GLY A 52 8.02 7.31 -27.46
CA GLY A 52 8.89 7.58 -28.60
C GLY A 52 10.33 7.09 -28.38
N PRO A 53 11.26 7.41 -29.30
CA PRO A 53 12.64 6.97 -29.15
C PRO A 53 13.25 7.49 -27.85
N GLU A 54 14.16 6.70 -27.28
CA GLU A 54 14.89 7.04 -26.05
C GLU A 54 13.97 7.29 -24.84
N ALA A 55 12.90 6.51 -24.72
CA ALA A 55 11.89 6.67 -23.67
C ALA A 55 12.50 6.66 -22.27
N LEU A 56 13.50 5.83 -22.00
CA LEU A 56 14.19 5.76 -20.70
C LEU A 56 15.09 6.98 -20.47
N ALA A 57 15.85 7.41 -21.48
CA ALA A 57 16.69 8.61 -21.34
C ALA A 57 15.83 9.84 -21.05
N LYS A 58 14.72 9.99 -21.78
CA LYS A 58 13.72 11.02 -21.54
C LYS A 58 13.08 10.91 -20.17
N ALA A 59 12.65 9.71 -19.76
CA ALA A 59 12.08 9.47 -18.45
C ALA A 59 13.02 9.87 -17.30
N ASN A 60 14.32 9.58 -17.42
CA ASN A 60 15.33 10.04 -16.47
C ASN A 60 15.42 11.57 -16.45
N LYS A 61 15.44 12.24 -17.61
CA LYS A 61 15.43 13.71 -17.67
C LYS A 61 14.17 14.35 -17.08
N VAL A 62 13.00 13.74 -17.30
CA VAL A 62 11.76 14.16 -16.65
C VAL A 62 11.90 14.04 -15.12
N ALA A 63 12.49 12.95 -14.63
CA ALA A 63 12.67 12.73 -13.21
C ALA A 63 13.67 13.68 -12.56
N GLU A 64 14.81 13.94 -13.20
CA GLU A 64 15.79 14.96 -12.79
C GLU A 64 15.10 16.33 -12.65
N ALA A 65 14.48 16.81 -13.74
CA ALA A 65 13.81 18.11 -13.76
C ALA A 65 12.65 18.21 -12.76
N PHE A 66 11.94 17.10 -12.51
CA PHE A 66 10.90 17.03 -11.50
C PHE A 66 11.47 17.23 -10.10
N TRP A 67 12.51 16.47 -9.72
CA TRP A 67 13.09 16.54 -8.39
C TRP A 67 13.78 17.87 -8.12
N ASP A 68 14.46 18.46 -9.11
CA ASP A 68 15.04 19.80 -8.99
C ASP A 68 13.96 20.83 -8.65
N ALA A 69 12.82 20.78 -9.35
CA ALA A 69 11.70 21.69 -9.11
C ALA A 69 10.99 21.42 -7.77
N ALA A 70 10.92 20.15 -7.34
CA ALA A 70 10.27 19.73 -6.10
C ALA A 70 11.14 19.89 -4.84
N GLY A 71 12.34 20.46 -4.95
CA GLY A 71 13.27 20.72 -3.84
C GLY A 71 14.16 19.53 -3.46
N GLY A 72 14.27 18.54 -4.34
CA GLY A 72 15.05 17.32 -4.14
C GLY A 72 14.33 16.25 -3.32
N ARG A 73 14.80 15.01 -3.43
CA ARG A 73 14.21 13.86 -2.72
C ARG A 73 14.37 13.96 -1.20
N ALA A 74 15.50 14.51 -0.74
CA ALA A 74 15.82 14.63 0.68
C ALA A 74 14.90 15.59 1.45
N LEU A 75 14.09 16.39 0.75
CA LEU A 75 13.09 17.27 1.38
C LEU A 75 11.93 16.49 2.05
N TYR A 76 11.71 15.23 1.63
CA TYR A 76 10.61 14.39 2.07
C TYR A 76 11.13 13.21 2.89
N GLU A 77 10.33 12.70 3.84
CA GLU A 77 10.70 11.50 4.62
C GLU A 77 10.96 10.29 3.72
N GLN A 78 10.14 10.12 2.70
CA GLN A 78 10.38 9.14 1.64
C GLN A 78 10.02 9.76 0.29
N ALA A 79 10.91 9.57 -0.69
CA ALA A 79 10.71 10.05 -2.04
C ALA A 79 11.30 9.06 -3.04
N ILE A 80 10.49 8.61 -3.99
CA ILE A 80 10.91 7.69 -5.04
C ILE A 80 10.42 8.17 -6.41
N HIS A 81 11.17 7.80 -7.44
CA HIS A 81 10.60 7.66 -8.77
C HIS A 81 10.91 6.26 -9.28
N GLN A 82 10.05 5.74 -10.15
CA GLN A 82 10.19 4.42 -10.73
C GLN A 82 9.62 4.41 -12.15
N PHE A 83 10.08 3.46 -12.96
CA PHE A 83 9.65 3.30 -14.33
C PHE A 83 8.78 2.04 -14.46
N ILE A 84 7.46 2.26 -14.44
CA ILE A 84 6.47 1.18 -14.62
C ILE A 84 6.54 0.73 -16.09
N GLY A 85 6.63 -0.59 -16.27
CA GLY A 85 6.93 -1.21 -17.57
C GLY A 85 8.42 -1.51 -17.78
N TRP A 86 9.29 -1.05 -16.89
CA TRP A 86 10.74 -1.30 -17.00
C TRP A 86 11.34 -1.91 -15.73
N ASN A 87 11.33 -1.19 -14.59
CA ASN A 87 12.06 -1.59 -13.38
C ASN A 87 11.30 -1.36 -12.07
N ALA A 88 9.99 -1.16 -12.11
CA ALA A 88 9.19 -0.86 -10.93
C ALA A 88 9.07 -2.03 -9.92
N CYS A 89 8.97 -3.28 -10.41
CA CYS A 89 8.77 -4.47 -9.56
C CYS A 89 9.99 -5.40 -9.51
N HIS A 90 10.77 -5.46 -10.58
CA HIS A 90 11.92 -6.34 -10.76
C HIS A 90 12.96 -5.64 -11.64
N ALA A 91 14.18 -6.18 -11.72
CA ALA A 91 15.16 -5.74 -12.70
C ALA A 91 14.60 -5.86 -14.13
N PRO A 92 15.05 -5.06 -15.11
CA PRO A 92 14.52 -5.12 -16.47
C PRO A 92 14.55 -6.53 -17.05
N LEU A 93 13.40 -6.98 -17.56
CA LEU A 93 13.25 -8.29 -18.21
C LEU A 93 13.19 -8.21 -19.73
N ALA A 94 13.04 -7.00 -20.28
CA ALA A 94 13.02 -6.78 -21.72
C ALA A 94 14.46 -6.73 -22.27
N ALA A 95 14.66 -7.34 -23.44
CA ALA A 95 15.95 -7.39 -24.11
C ALA A 95 16.34 -6.07 -24.80
N CYS A 96 15.39 -5.15 -24.97
CA CYS A 96 15.58 -3.84 -25.57
C CYS A 96 14.84 -2.75 -24.77
N GLU A 97 15.18 -1.50 -25.04
CA GLU A 97 14.50 -0.35 -24.46
C GLU A 97 13.03 -0.31 -24.90
N PRO A 98 12.08 -0.06 -23.98
CA PRO A 98 10.68 0.04 -24.33
C PRO A 98 10.40 1.32 -25.14
N GLY A 99 9.46 1.25 -26.08
CA GLY A 99 9.02 2.41 -26.86
C GLY A 99 8.19 3.43 -26.06
N GLU A 100 7.75 3.05 -24.86
CA GLU A 100 7.08 3.92 -23.90
C GLU A 100 7.28 3.41 -22.46
N VAL A 101 7.24 4.33 -21.51
CA VAL A 101 7.34 3.99 -20.09
C VAL A 101 6.52 4.95 -19.24
N LEU A 102 5.98 4.44 -18.13
CA LEU A 102 5.28 5.25 -17.14
C LEU A 102 6.27 5.66 -16.04
N VAL A 103 6.58 6.94 -15.95
CA VAL A 103 7.33 7.50 -14.82
C VAL A 103 6.36 7.78 -13.70
N GLN A 104 6.52 7.10 -12.56
CA GLN A 104 5.77 7.39 -11.34
C GLN A 104 6.67 8.10 -10.34
N PHE A 105 6.24 9.26 -9.87
CA PHE A 105 6.79 9.95 -8.70
C PHE A 105 5.93 9.66 -7.49
N ALA A 106 6.53 9.41 -6.33
CA ALA A 106 5.80 9.26 -5.08
C ALA A 106 6.58 9.85 -3.91
N VAL A 107 5.86 10.45 -2.97
CA VAL A 107 6.39 10.95 -1.70
C VAL A 107 5.52 10.49 -0.53
N ARG A 108 6.15 10.35 0.64
CA ARG A 108 5.51 10.22 1.94
C ARG A 108 6.13 11.23 2.90
N ASP A 109 5.27 11.84 3.72
CA ASP A 109 5.69 12.82 4.73
C ASP A 109 4.63 12.99 5.83
N GLN A 110 5.02 13.49 7.01
CA GLN A 110 4.05 13.86 8.04
C GLN A 110 3.33 15.18 7.73
N ASP A 111 3.94 16.07 6.94
CA ASP A 111 3.36 17.36 6.58
C ASP A 111 2.58 17.30 5.26
N GLU A 112 1.26 17.23 5.37
CA GLU A 112 0.33 17.29 4.23
C GLU A 112 0.54 18.54 3.35
N ARG A 113 0.77 19.70 3.98
CA ARG A 113 0.91 20.98 3.28
C ARG A 113 2.20 20.99 2.48
N LYS A 114 3.27 20.40 3.00
CA LYS A 114 4.53 20.23 2.25
C LYS A 114 4.31 19.43 0.98
N ILE A 115 3.61 18.29 1.05
CA ILE A 115 3.27 17.50 -0.15
C ILE A 115 2.44 18.32 -1.15
N ASN A 116 1.37 18.95 -0.67
CA ASN A 116 0.46 19.69 -1.53
C ASN A 116 1.10 20.93 -2.16
N SER A 117 2.07 21.57 -1.51
CA SER A 117 2.70 22.82 -1.99
C SER A 117 4.05 22.64 -2.68
N ARG A 118 4.83 21.58 -2.37
CA ARG A 118 6.19 21.38 -2.89
C ARG A 118 6.33 20.19 -3.84
N PHE A 119 5.45 19.20 -3.76
CA PHE A 119 5.49 18.03 -4.64
C PHE A 119 4.42 18.15 -5.74
N ALA A 120 3.16 18.26 -5.33
CA ALA A 120 2.01 18.19 -6.22
C ALA A 120 2.01 19.19 -7.39
N PRO A 121 2.43 20.47 -7.23
CA PRO A 121 2.41 21.43 -8.33
C PRO A 121 3.33 21.08 -9.49
N HIS A 122 4.34 20.23 -9.27
CA HIS A 122 5.43 20.07 -10.23
C HIS A 122 5.23 18.92 -11.22
N VAL A 123 4.27 18.01 -10.98
CA VAL A 123 4.03 16.83 -11.84
C VAL A 123 3.48 17.25 -13.21
N ALA A 124 2.31 17.91 -13.25
CA ALA A 124 1.65 18.25 -14.51
C ALA A 124 2.48 19.20 -15.41
N PRO A 125 3.19 20.23 -14.89
CA PRO A 125 4.03 21.10 -15.72
C PRO A 125 5.17 20.37 -16.45
N ARG A 126 5.55 19.15 -16.04
CA ARG A 126 6.59 18.40 -16.76
C ARG A 126 6.18 18.01 -18.17
N VAL A 127 4.88 17.88 -18.44
CA VAL A 127 4.35 17.53 -19.76
C VAL A 127 4.80 18.51 -20.84
N LEU A 128 4.83 19.81 -20.53
CA LEU A 128 5.17 20.87 -21.48
C LEU A 128 6.53 21.53 -21.20
N GLY A 129 7.12 21.29 -20.03
CA GLY A 129 8.32 21.98 -19.56
C GLY A 129 9.59 21.12 -19.49
N THR A 130 9.65 19.96 -20.16
CA THR A 130 10.84 19.08 -20.12
C THR A 130 11.28 18.57 -21.49
N VAL A 131 10.86 17.37 -21.89
CA VAL A 131 11.26 16.68 -23.12
C VAL A 131 10.02 16.35 -23.97
N PRO A 132 10.14 16.17 -25.29
CA PRO A 132 9.01 15.84 -26.15
C PRO A 132 8.52 14.41 -25.97
N GLY A 133 7.25 14.17 -26.31
CA GLY A 133 6.63 12.85 -26.26
C GLY A 133 6.15 12.45 -24.86
N ILE A 134 5.71 13.42 -24.05
CA ILE A 134 5.12 13.17 -22.73
C ILE A 134 3.62 13.41 -22.81
N THR A 135 2.85 12.53 -22.18
CA THR A 135 1.44 12.78 -21.89
C THR A 135 1.12 12.45 -20.42
N TYR A 136 0.05 13.05 -19.90
CA TYR A 136 -0.44 12.76 -18.56
C TYR A 136 -1.54 11.70 -18.61
N ILE A 137 -1.72 10.96 -17.52
CA ILE A 137 -2.86 10.02 -17.41
C ILE A 137 -4.09 10.83 -16.99
N ALA A 138 -5.12 10.78 -17.84
CA ALA A 138 -6.25 11.72 -17.82
C ALA A 138 -7.01 11.76 -16.47
N ASP A 139 -6.97 10.68 -15.70
CA ASP A 139 -7.65 10.55 -14.41
C ASP A 139 -6.87 11.11 -13.21
N GLN A 140 -5.58 11.42 -13.36
CA GLN A 140 -4.71 11.74 -12.22
C GLN A 140 -4.60 13.22 -11.87
N GLY A 141 -4.78 14.14 -12.83
CA GLY A 141 -4.69 15.58 -12.60
C GLY A 141 -3.48 15.99 -11.74
N ARG A 142 -3.67 16.99 -10.87
CA ARG A 142 -2.68 17.33 -9.82
C ARG A 142 -2.81 16.33 -8.66
N PRO A 143 -1.73 15.64 -8.25
CA PRO A 143 -1.76 14.77 -7.09
C PRO A 143 -2.23 15.51 -5.85
N ARG A 144 -2.98 14.82 -4.99
CA ARG A 144 -3.34 15.31 -3.66
C ARG A 144 -2.75 14.38 -2.61
N ALA A 145 -2.33 14.97 -1.50
CA ALA A 145 -2.00 14.20 -0.32
C ALA A 145 -3.20 13.36 0.11
N SER A 146 -2.92 12.11 0.49
CA SER A 146 -3.89 11.15 1.02
C SER A 146 -3.31 10.53 2.28
N GLU A 147 -4.17 10.28 3.26
CA GLU A 147 -3.77 9.72 4.54
C GLU A 147 -3.17 8.31 4.35
N VAL A 148 -2.12 8.03 5.12
CA VAL A 148 -1.55 6.70 5.25
C VAL A 148 -2.01 6.13 6.58
N VAL A 149 -2.75 5.03 6.54
CA VAL A 149 -3.09 4.25 7.74
C VAL A 149 -2.08 3.12 7.87
N ALA A 150 -1.28 3.14 8.93
CA ALA A 150 -0.35 2.05 9.24
C ALA A 150 -1.01 1.00 10.12
N PHE A 151 -0.55 -0.24 9.95
CA PHE A 151 -1.00 -1.40 10.70
C PHE A 151 0.06 -1.79 11.73
N TRP A 152 -0.38 -2.02 12.97
CA TRP A 152 0.46 -2.53 14.06
C TRP A 152 -0.18 -3.78 14.69
N PRO A 153 0.34 -4.99 14.41
CA PRO A 153 -0.11 -6.19 15.08
C PRO A 153 0.45 -6.20 16.50
N ALA A 154 -0.42 -6.37 17.50
CA ALA A 154 -0.01 -6.44 18.89
C ALA A 154 -0.78 -7.51 19.66
N LEU A 155 -0.26 -7.82 20.86
CA LEU A 155 -0.96 -8.57 21.87
C LEU A 155 -1.36 -7.63 23.00
N VAL A 156 -2.61 -7.70 23.42
CA VAL A 156 -3.11 -6.98 24.60
C VAL A 156 -3.57 -7.97 25.66
N SER A 157 -3.48 -7.57 26.93
CA SER A 157 -4.04 -8.37 28.02
C SER A 157 -5.55 -8.55 27.80
N ARG A 158 -6.03 -9.79 27.94
CA ARG A 158 -7.47 -10.09 27.93
C ARG A 158 -8.21 -9.31 29.02
N ALA A 159 -7.57 -9.07 30.16
CA ALA A 159 -8.15 -8.31 31.27
C ALA A 159 -8.41 -6.83 30.93
N ALA A 160 -7.73 -6.29 29.91
CA ALA A 160 -7.93 -4.93 29.44
C ALA A 160 -9.09 -4.78 28.43
N VAL A 161 -9.71 -5.89 28.00
CA VAL A 161 -10.76 -5.91 26.97
C VAL A 161 -12.06 -6.44 27.54
N ARG A 162 -13.09 -5.60 27.60
CA ARG A 162 -14.45 -6.01 27.95
C ARG A 162 -15.16 -6.55 26.71
N GLN A 163 -15.48 -7.85 26.72
CA GLN A 163 -16.20 -8.52 25.65
C GLN A 163 -17.71 -8.40 25.90
N ARG A 164 -18.48 -8.11 24.85
CA ARG A 164 -19.95 -8.07 24.86
C ARG A 164 -20.43 -8.83 23.64
N VAL A 165 -21.36 -9.75 23.81
CA VAL A 165 -22.00 -10.48 22.70
C VAL A 165 -23.42 -9.95 22.57
N LEU A 166 -23.80 -9.47 21.39
CA LEU A 166 -25.14 -9.00 21.08
C LEU A 166 -25.79 -9.99 20.12
N VAL A 167 -27.00 -10.46 20.45
CA VAL A 167 -27.80 -11.32 19.58
C VAL A 167 -29.19 -10.69 19.47
N GLY A 168 -29.48 -10.10 18.30
CA GLY A 168 -30.64 -9.21 18.16
C GLY A 168 -30.47 -7.98 19.05
N ASP A 169 -31.49 -7.67 19.85
CA ASP A 169 -31.49 -6.57 20.82
C ASP A 169 -30.99 -7.01 22.22
N GLU A 170 -30.64 -8.28 22.41
CA GLU A 170 -30.21 -8.82 23.69
C GLU A 170 -28.69 -8.86 23.83
N GLU A 171 -28.19 -8.44 24.99
CA GLU A 171 -26.80 -8.61 25.38
C GLU A 171 -26.62 -9.91 26.18
N ILE A 172 -25.77 -10.81 25.67
CA ILE A 172 -25.40 -12.07 26.31
C ILE A 172 -24.09 -11.84 27.08
N ALA A 173 -24.11 -12.22 28.36
CA ALA A 173 -22.91 -12.20 29.19
C ALA A 173 -21.84 -13.16 28.63
N VAL A 174 -20.60 -12.68 28.51
CA VAL A 174 -19.44 -13.40 27.93
C VAL A 174 -18.57 -13.99 29.04
#